data_AF-A0A536ASY8-F1
#
_entry.id   AF-A0A536ASY8-F1
#
_cell.length_a   1.000
_cell.length_b   1.000
_cell.length_c   1.000
_cell.angle_alpha   90.00
_cell.angle_beta   90.00
_cell.angle_gamma   90.00
#
_symmetry.space_group_name_H-M   'P 1'
#
loop_
_entity.id
_entity.type
_entity.pdbx_description
1 polymer ?
#
loop_
_entity_poly.entity_id
_entity_poly.type
_entity_poly.pdbx_seq_one_letter_code
_entity_poly.pdbx_strand_id
1 'polypeptide(L)'
;MFPGILAATTSRRRILLAGFGLVCSAVVAACTGGGRSASSQSPSAASTTTASAVPVPTPSCIVTPAETEGPYFVDEKLNRADIRVDPSDGSVRPGVPLQLRLSVASVASSCTALQGAQVDVWHCDALGLYSDVSAEQSVGKRFLRGYQTTDANGVVNFTTIYPGWYSGRAVHVHFKIRTFSGSQKT
;
A
#
# COMPACT_ATOMS: atom_id res chain seq x y z
N MET A 1 -1.32 -62.16 -13.95
CA MET A 1 -2.13 -62.43 -12.75
C MET A 1 -2.61 -61.08 -12.22
N PHE A 2 -3.83 -60.68 -12.59
CA PHE A 2 -4.61 -59.57 -11.96
C PHE A 2 -5.52 -60.21 -10.89
N PRO A 3 -6.02 -59.51 -9.84
CA PRO A 3 -6.59 -58.14 -9.82
C PRO A 3 -5.98 -57.27 -8.70
N GLY A 4 -6.20 -55.96 -8.53
CA GLY A 4 -7.29 -55.04 -8.88
C GLY A 4 -7.87 -54.47 -7.58
N ILE A 5 -7.99 -53.14 -7.45
CA ILE A 5 -9.06 -52.43 -6.71
C ILE A 5 -9.19 -51.03 -7.31
N LEU A 6 -10.41 -50.73 -7.76
CA LEU A 6 -10.89 -49.44 -8.24
C LEU A 6 -11.24 -48.49 -7.07
N ALA A 7 -10.98 -47.21 -7.31
CA ALA A 7 -11.79 -46.01 -7.07
C ALA A 7 -12.65 -45.85 -5.80
N ALA A 8 -12.53 -44.66 -5.19
CA ALA A 8 -13.68 -43.92 -4.68
C ALA A 8 -13.43 -42.40 -4.71
N THR A 9 -13.90 -41.73 -5.76
CA THR A 9 -14.20 -40.29 -5.76
C THR A 9 -15.56 -40.08 -5.08
N THR A 10 -15.61 -39.30 -4.01
CA THR A 10 -16.88 -38.85 -3.42
C THR A 10 -16.98 -37.33 -3.49
N SER A 11 -17.69 -36.86 -4.51
CA SER A 11 -18.32 -35.54 -4.54
C SER A 11 -19.78 -35.72 -4.15
N ARG A 12 -20.29 -35.00 -3.14
CA ARG A 12 -21.73 -34.71 -2.99
C ARG A 12 -21.95 -33.34 -2.33
N ARG A 13 -22.63 -32.48 -3.09
CA ARG A 13 -23.22 -31.19 -2.73
C ARG A 13 -24.42 -31.36 -1.76
N ARG A 14 -24.84 -30.20 -1.20
CA ARG A 14 -26.18 -29.81 -0.68
C ARG A 14 -26.47 -30.26 0.77
N ILE A 15 -27.13 -29.50 1.66
CA ILE A 15 -28.35 -28.66 1.49
C ILE A 15 -28.67 -27.87 2.81
N LEU A 16 -29.35 -26.71 2.67
CA LEU A 16 -30.33 -25.98 3.55
C LEU A 16 -29.95 -25.53 4.99
N LEU A 17 -30.03 -24.23 5.34
CA LEU A 17 -31.18 -23.30 5.59
C LEU A 17 -31.72 -23.36 7.04
N ALA A 18 -31.52 -22.30 7.82
CA ALA A 18 -32.35 -21.79 8.95
C ALA A 18 -31.52 -20.71 9.69
N GLY A 19 -32.01 -19.56 10.14
CA GLY A 19 -33.36 -19.01 10.22
C GLY A 19 -33.33 -17.55 10.71
N PHE A 20 -34.47 -16.87 10.52
CA PHE A 20 -35.09 -15.76 11.29
C PHE A 20 -34.25 -15.18 12.45
N GLY A 21 -33.99 -13.87 12.59
CA GLY A 21 -34.86 -12.71 12.38
C GLY A 21 -35.17 -12.08 13.75
N LEU A 22 -34.76 -10.83 14.00
CA LEU A 22 -35.47 -9.91 14.91
C LEU A 22 -35.02 -8.45 14.67
N VAL A 23 -35.99 -7.62 14.32
CA VAL A 23 -35.91 -6.15 14.23
C VAL A 23 -36.59 -5.59 15.48
N CYS A 24 -35.97 -4.63 16.17
CA CYS A 24 -36.64 -3.78 17.15
C CYS A 24 -36.20 -2.32 16.92
N SER A 25 -37.06 -1.53 16.27
CA SER A 25 -36.96 -0.08 16.21
C SER A 25 -37.69 0.52 17.40
N ALA A 26 -37.01 1.36 18.18
CA ALA A 26 -37.61 2.10 19.28
C ALA A 26 -38.20 3.43 18.77
N VAL A 27 -39.45 3.68 19.17
CA VAL A 27 -40.27 4.84 18.84
C VAL A 27 -39.97 5.95 19.85
N VAL A 28 -39.69 7.17 19.39
CA VAL A 28 -39.57 8.34 20.29
C VAL A 28 -40.81 9.20 20.13
N ALA A 29 -41.45 9.45 21.28
CA ALA A 29 -42.72 10.13 21.44
C ALA A 29 -42.65 11.63 21.14
N ALA A 30 -43.68 12.12 20.47
CA ALA A 30 -43.97 13.53 20.29
C ALA A 30 -44.60 14.12 21.56
N CYS A 31 -44.13 15.31 21.97
CA CYS A 31 -44.81 16.15 22.95
C CYS A 31 -45.17 17.48 22.28
N THR A 32 -46.44 17.65 21.95
CA THR A 32 -47.04 18.93 21.56
C THR A 32 -47.53 19.66 22.80
N GLY A 33 -47.14 20.92 22.94
CA GLY A 33 -47.61 21.87 23.96
C GLY A 33 -46.61 23.03 23.97
N GLY A 34 -46.94 24.28 23.78
CA GLY A 34 -48.11 25.04 24.19
C GLY A 34 -47.55 26.43 24.48
N GLY A 35 -48.02 27.44 23.75
CA GLY A 35 -47.37 28.75 23.69
C GLY A 35 -47.36 29.51 25.01
N ARG A 36 -46.28 30.28 25.23
CA ARG A 36 -46.28 31.51 26.03
C ARG A 36 -45.29 32.50 25.42
N SER A 37 -45.83 33.58 24.87
CA SER A 37 -45.07 34.76 24.48
C SER A 37 -44.42 35.37 25.72
N ALA A 38 -43.09 35.42 25.73
CA ALA A 38 -42.32 36.22 26.68
C ALA A 38 -41.57 37.29 25.88
N SER A 39 -42.06 38.52 25.96
CA SER A 39 -41.31 39.72 25.64
C SER A 39 -40.22 39.91 26.70
N SER A 40 -38.98 40.15 26.29
CA SER A 40 -38.24 41.38 26.60
C SER A 40 -36.73 41.20 26.54
N GLN A 41 -36.10 42.31 26.12
CA GLN A 41 -34.69 42.69 26.25
C GLN A 41 -33.73 42.14 25.19
N SER A 42 -33.48 43.00 24.22
CA SER A 42 -32.31 42.98 23.35
C SER A 42 -31.06 43.25 24.23
N PRO A 43 -30.10 42.32 24.33
CA PRO A 43 -28.84 42.61 24.99
C PRO A 43 -28.01 43.51 24.08
N SER A 44 -27.48 44.58 24.66
CA SER A 44 -26.52 45.48 24.01
C SER A 44 -25.32 44.65 23.54
N ALA A 45 -25.03 44.71 22.23
CA ALA A 45 -23.92 43.98 21.63
C ALA A 45 -22.60 44.50 22.20
N ALA A 46 -22.04 43.78 23.17
CA ALA A 46 -20.64 43.92 23.52
C ALA A 46 -19.83 43.41 22.32
N SER A 47 -19.13 44.32 21.65
CA SER A 47 -18.13 44.00 20.63
C SER A 47 -16.97 43.26 21.29
N THR A 48 -17.07 41.93 21.33
CA THR A 48 -15.94 41.06 21.67
C THR A 48 -14.93 41.13 20.54
N THR A 49 -13.81 41.82 20.78
CA THR A 49 -12.65 41.76 19.89
C THR A 49 -12.17 40.31 19.85
N THR A 50 -12.57 39.58 18.81
CA THR A 50 -12.09 38.22 18.57
C THR A 50 -10.60 38.35 18.26
N ALA A 51 -9.75 37.83 19.14
CA ALA A 51 -8.33 37.72 18.84
C ALA A 51 -8.21 36.93 17.52
N SER A 52 -7.72 37.58 16.47
CA SER A 52 -7.45 36.92 15.20
C SER A 52 -6.35 35.90 15.46
N ALA A 53 -6.74 34.63 15.51
CA ALA A 53 -5.80 33.53 15.54
C ALA A 53 -4.93 33.64 14.28
N VAL A 54 -3.62 33.80 14.46
CA VAL A 54 -2.66 33.68 13.36
C VAL A 54 -2.78 32.25 12.84
N PRO A 55 -3.16 32.04 11.57
CA PRO A 55 -3.25 30.70 11.01
C PRO A 55 -1.88 30.04 11.10
N VAL A 56 -1.78 28.94 11.84
CA VAL A 56 -0.58 28.10 11.78
C VAL A 56 -0.61 27.41 10.41
N PRO A 57 0.40 27.59 9.54
CA PRO A 57 0.40 26.95 8.24
C PRO A 57 0.44 25.43 8.43
N THR A 58 -0.54 24.74 7.87
CA THR A 58 -0.53 23.29 7.77
C THR A 58 0.44 22.88 6.67
N PRO A 59 1.37 21.94 6.91
CA PRO A 59 2.29 21.50 5.87
C PRO A 59 1.52 20.80 4.75
N SER A 60 1.88 21.08 3.49
CA SER A 60 1.26 20.47 2.31
C SER A 60 1.53 18.97 2.17
N CYS A 61 2.61 18.48 2.78
CA CYS A 61 2.91 17.06 2.95
C CYS A 61 3.87 16.84 4.12
N ILE A 62 4.02 15.58 4.54
CA ILE A 62 4.98 15.15 5.56
C ILE A 62 5.91 14.08 5.00
N VAL A 63 7.07 13.91 5.63
CA VAL A 63 8.04 12.88 5.26
C VAL A 63 7.45 11.49 5.51
N THR A 64 7.53 10.60 4.52
CA THR A 64 7.24 9.17 4.72
C THR A 64 8.24 8.57 5.71
N PRO A 65 7.79 7.86 6.76
CA PRO A 65 8.70 7.24 7.71
C PRO A 65 9.74 6.34 7.02
N ALA A 66 10.98 6.44 7.45
CA ALA A 66 12.03 5.54 7.00
C ALA A 66 11.90 4.20 7.73
N GLU A 67 12.04 3.11 6.99
CA GLU A 67 12.07 1.75 7.51
C GLU A 67 13.44 1.12 7.26
N THR A 68 13.78 0.07 8.03
CA THR A 68 15.04 -0.65 7.81
C THR A 68 15.07 -1.31 6.43
N GLU A 69 16.22 -1.28 5.75
CA GLU A 69 16.41 -1.89 4.43
C GLU A 69 16.17 -3.41 4.45
N GLY A 70 16.50 -4.06 5.57
CA GLY A 70 16.45 -5.51 5.68
C GLY A 70 17.60 -6.21 4.93
N PRO A 71 17.72 -7.54 5.06
CA PRO A 71 18.91 -8.25 4.60
C PRO A 71 18.92 -8.58 3.10
N TYR A 72 17.82 -8.33 2.39
CA TYR A 72 17.60 -8.81 1.02
C TYR A 72 17.76 -7.74 -0.06
N PHE A 73 18.26 -6.55 0.27
CA PHE A 73 18.57 -5.55 -0.75
C PHE A 73 19.83 -5.96 -1.53
N VAL A 74 19.73 -5.93 -2.85
CA VAL A 74 20.85 -6.18 -3.79
C VAL A 74 20.76 -5.13 -4.90
N ASP A 75 21.84 -4.36 -5.11
CA ASP A 75 21.90 -3.34 -6.17
C ASP A 75 22.23 -4.00 -7.53
N GLU A 76 21.26 -4.74 -8.06
CA GLU A 76 21.35 -5.49 -9.33
C GLU A 76 21.44 -4.60 -10.57
N LYS A 77 21.26 -3.28 -10.41
CA LYS A 77 21.25 -2.28 -11.51
C LYS A 77 20.28 -2.62 -12.65
N LEU A 78 19.11 -3.17 -12.32
CA LEU A 78 18.08 -3.57 -13.29
C LEU A 78 17.10 -2.41 -13.56
N ASN A 79 17.33 -1.62 -14.62
CA ASN A 79 16.37 -0.61 -15.07
C ASN A 79 15.24 -1.26 -15.87
N ARG A 80 14.09 -1.51 -15.23
CA ARG A 80 12.95 -2.18 -15.86
C ARG A 80 11.65 -1.95 -15.09
N ALA A 81 10.57 -1.76 -15.85
CA ALA A 81 9.23 -1.58 -15.30
C ALA A 81 8.53 -2.91 -15.00
N ASP A 82 8.64 -3.92 -15.87
CA ASP A 82 8.17 -5.28 -15.55
C ASP A 82 9.26 -6.05 -14.81
N ILE A 83 9.03 -6.30 -13.52
CA ILE A 83 9.99 -6.98 -12.65
C ILE A 83 9.65 -8.47 -12.49
N ARG A 84 8.60 -9.00 -13.14
CA ARG A 84 8.16 -10.40 -12.96
C ARG A 84 9.06 -11.42 -13.66
N VAL A 85 9.71 -11.00 -14.75
CA VAL A 85 10.60 -11.85 -15.54
C VAL A 85 11.95 -11.97 -14.85
N ASP A 86 12.44 -13.20 -14.67
CA ASP A 86 13.83 -13.42 -14.29
C ASP A 86 14.73 -13.27 -15.54
N PRO A 87 15.69 -12.34 -15.55
CA PRO A 87 16.55 -12.11 -16.71
C PRO A 87 17.60 -13.22 -16.92
N SER A 88 17.80 -14.13 -15.96
CA SER A 88 18.73 -15.27 -16.11
C SER A 88 18.18 -16.39 -16.99
N ASP A 89 16.86 -16.59 -17.01
CA ASP A 89 16.23 -17.73 -17.71
C ASP A 89 14.92 -17.38 -18.44
N GLY A 90 14.44 -16.14 -18.34
CA GLY A 90 13.20 -15.68 -18.97
C GLY A 90 11.93 -16.15 -18.26
N SER A 91 12.03 -16.85 -17.13
CA SER A 91 10.86 -17.33 -16.40
C SER A 91 10.07 -16.18 -15.78
N VAL A 92 8.75 -16.26 -15.82
CA VAL A 92 7.85 -15.27 -15.21
C VAL A 92 7.40 -15.78 -13.85
N ARG A 93 7.53 -14.96 -12.79
CA ARG A 93 6.99 -15.31 -11.47
C ARG A 93 5.47 -15.36 -11.48
N PRO A 94 4.84 -16.47 -11.07
CA PRO A 94 3.39 -16.57 -10.96
C PRO A 94 2.88 -15.79 -9.74
N GLY A 95 1.68 -15.24 -9.84
CA GLY A 95 1.02 -14.52 -8.74
C GLY A 95 -0.11 -13.65 -9.24
N VAL A 96 -0.81 -13.00 -8.30
CA VAL A 96 -1.84 -12.01 -8.64
C VAL A 96 -1.15 -10.74 -9.17
N PRO A 97 -1.46 -10.28 -10.40
CA PRO A 97 -0.81 -9.08 -10.96
C PRO A 97 -1.04 -7.83 -10.10
N LEU A 98 -0.01 -7.01 -9.95
CA LEU A 98 -0.04 -5.73 -9.25
C LEU A 98 0.64 -4.66 -10.12
N GLN A 99 -0.08 -3.57 -10.38
CA GLN A 99 0.49 -2.35 -10.94
C GLN A 99 0.88 -1.43 -9.79
N LEU A 100 2.18 -1.30 -9.53
CA LEU A 100 2.72 -0.49 -8.45
C LEU A 100 3.15 0.86 -8.99
N ARG A 101 2.42 1.91 -8.62
CA ARG A 101 2.76 3.30 -8.91
C ARG A 101 3.26 3.98 -7.64
N LEU A 102 4.44 4.57 -7.71
CA LEU A 102 5.02 5.36 -6.61
C LEU A 102 5.17 6.81 -7.08
N SER A 103 4.70 7.75 -6.26
CA SER A 103 4.86 9.19 -6.47
C SER A 103 5.84 9.72 -5.43
N VAL A 104 6.91 10.36 -5.89
CA VAL A 104 7.97 10.91 -5.06
C VAL A 104 7.93 12.42 -5.12
N ALA A 105 7.91 13.05 -3.95
CA ALA A 105 7.93 14.49 -3.79
C ALA A 105 8.99 14.91 -2.77
N SER A 106 9.49 16.14 -2.91
CA SER A 106 10.49 16.73 -2.01
C SER A 106 9.83 17.63 -0.98
N VAL A 107 9.93 17.28 0.31
CA VAL A 107 9.51 18.18 1.40
C VAL A 107 10.35 19.47 1.46
N ALA A 108 11.61 19.43 0.99
CA ALA A 108 12.49 20.59 0.92
C ALA A 108 12.08 21.58 -0.20
N SER A 109 11.21 21.14 -1.11
CA SER A 109 10.74 21.91 -2.26
C SER A 109 9.23 22.07 -2.22
N SER A 110 8.66 22.32 -1.03
CA SER A 110 7.21 22.55 -0.85
C SER A 110 6.33 21.41 -1.41
N CYS A 111 6.82 20.17 -1.31
CA CYS A 111 6.12 18.96 -1.78
C CYS A 111 5.93 18.90 -3.30
N THR A 112 6.82 19.54 -4.06
CA THR A 112 6.86 19.37 -5.51
C THR A 112 7.36 17.99 -5.89
N ALA A 113 6.87 17.49 -7.03
CA ALA A 113 7.35 16.26 -7.65
C ALA A 113 8.88 16.25 -7.77
N LEU A 114 9.50 15.14 -7.38
CA LEU A 114 10.95 14.94 -7.47
C LEU A 114 11.28 14.14 -8.73
N GLN A 115 11.67 14.84 -9.79
CA GLN A 115 12.16 14.23 -11.03
C GLN A 115 13.59 13.69 -10.87
N GLY A 116 13.92 12.59 -11.56
CA GLY A 116 15.28 12.09 -11.65
C GLY A 116 15.75 11.27 -10.44
N ALA A 117 14.88 11.02 -9.46
CA ALA A 117 15.18 10.12 -8.35
C ALA A 117 15.10 8.66 -8.83
N GLN A 118 16.07 7.85 -8.46
CA GLN A 118 16.00 6.40 -8.69
C GLN A 118 15.20 5.75 -7.57
N VAL A 119 14.21 4.95 -7.94
CA VAL A 119 13.37 4.19 -7.03
C VAL A 119 13.65 2.72 -7.27
N ASP A 120 14.36 2.08 -6.36
CA ASP A 120 14.56 0.63 -6.35
C ASP A 120 13.37 -0.03 -5.66
N VAL A 121 12.90 -1.15 -6.21
CA VAL A 121 11.84 -1.99 -5.65
C VAL A 121 12.32 -3.43 -5.59
N TRP A 122 12.08 -4.09 -4.46
CA TRP A 122 12.29 -5.52 -4.29
C TRP A 122 11.23 -6.11 -3.36
N HIS A 123 10.82 -7.35 -3.61
CA HIS A 123 9.95 -8.09 -2.71
C HIS A 123 10.05 -9.60 -2.97
N CYS A 124 9.51 -10.39 -2.05
CA CYS A 124 9.38 -11.83 -2.24
C CYS A 124 8.29 -12.19 -3.26
N ASP A 125 8.36 -13.39 -3.82
CA ASP A 125 7.30 -13.92 -4.66
C ASP A 125 6.03 -14.27 -3.87
N ALA A 126 5.01 -14.78 -4.57
CA ALA A 126 3.73 -15.14 -3.96
C ALA A 126 3.83 -16.23 -2.87
N LEU A 127 4.94 -16.97 -2.82
CA LEU A 127 5.22 -18.00 -1.81
C LEU A 127 6.13 -17.50 -0.69
N GLY A 128 6.56 -16.24 -0.72
CA GLY A 128 7.40 -15.65 0.30
C GLY A 128 8.90 -15.81 0.06
N LEU A 129 9.32 -16.20 -1.15
CA LEU A 129 10.74 -16.37 -1.51
C LEU A 129 11.32 -15.13 -2.20
N TYR A 130 12.46 -14.64 -1.72
CA TYR A 130 13.30 -13.64 -2.37
C TYR A 130 14.23 -14.27 -3.41
N SER A 131 14.50 -13.53 -4.47
CA SER A 131 15.56 -13.84 -5.42
C SER A 131 16.93 -13.50 -4.83
N ASP A 132 17.97 -14.19 -5.29
CA ASP A 132 19.37 -14.04 -4.84
C ASP A 132 19.61 -14.35 -3.35
N VAL A 133 18.91 -15.36 -2.81
CA VAL A 133 19.05 -15.80 -1.42
C VAL A 133 19.49 -17.25 -1.36
N SER A 134 20.65 -17.50 -0.73
CA SER A 134 21.24 -18.85 -0.62
C SER A 134 20.38 -19.83 0.15
N ALA A 135 19.83 -19.40 1.29
CA ALA A 135 18.93 -20.22 2.13
C ALA A 135 17.65 -20.63 1.39
N GLU A 136 17.28 -19.91 0.33
CA GLU A 136 16.07 -20.13 -0.46
C GLU A 136 16.37 -20.76 -1.83
N GLN A 137 17.61 -21.18 -2.05
CA GLN A 137 18.07 -21.80 -3.31
C GLN A 137 17.81 -20.93 -4.54
N SER A 138 17.86 -19.61 -4.37
CA SER A 138 17.54 -18.63 -5.41
C SER A 138 18.74 -17.78 -5.83
N VAL A 139 19.97 -18.18 -5.47
CA VAL A 139 21.21 -17.49 -5.85
C VAL A 139 21.29 -17.25 -7.36
N GLY A 140 21.62 -16.02 -7.76
CA GLY A 140 21.73 -15.60 -9.16
C GLY A 140 20.39 -15.37 -9.86
N LYS A 141 19.26 -15.69 -9.21
CA LYS A 141 17.94 -15.26 -9.66
C LYS A 141 17.75 -13.79 -9.38
N ARG A 142 16.99 -13.13 -10.24
CA ARG A 142 16.80 -11.66 -10.20
C ARG A 142 15.36 -11.25 -10.41
N PHE A 143 14.40 -12.15 -10.32
CA PHE A 143 12.98 -11.80 -10.37
C PHE A 143 12.56 -10.84 -9.24
N LEU A 144 11.50 -10.08 -9.48
CA LEU A 144 10.83 -9.16 -8.53
C LEU A 144 11.78 -8.12 -7.91
N ARG A 145 12.80 -7.73 -8.69
CA ARG A 145 13.76 -6.67 -8.39
C ARG A 145 13.87 -5.74 -9.58
N GLY A 146 13.92 -4.44 -9.35
CA GLY A 146 14.14 -3.46 -10.42
C GLY A 146 14.22 -2.06 -9.89
N TYR A 147 14.67 -1.15 -10.74
CA TYR A 147 14.59 0.27 -10.48
C TYR A 147 14.00 0.99 -11.68
N GLN A 148 13.42 2.15 -11.40
CA GLN A 148 13.00 3.13 -12.38
C GLN A 148 13.46 4.51 -11.91
N THR A 149 13.59 5.45 -12.84
CA THR A 149 13.83 6.86 -12.53
C THR A 149 12.51 7.62 -12.61
N THR A 150 12.24 8.47 -11.62
CA THR A 150 11.02 9.28 -11.58
C THR A 150 10.96 10.23 -12.76
N ASP A 151 9.78 10.30 -13.39
CA ASP A 151 9.50 11.22 -14.49
C ASP A 151 9.33 12.68 -14.01
N ALA A 152 8.95 13.58 -14.92
CA ALA A 152 8.70 14.99 -14.60
C ALA A 152 7.58 15.21 -13.57
N ASN A 153 6.69 14.23 -13.37
CA ASN A 153 5.64 14.24 -12.35
C ASN A 153 6.08 13.55 -11.06
N GLY A 154 7.34 13.12 -10.94
CA GLY A 154 7.86 12.42 -9.77
C GLY A 154 7.36 10.96 -9.70
N VAL A 155 6.90 10.39 -10.81
CA VAL A 155 6.23 9.08 -10.82
C VAL A 155 7.13 7.99 -11.39
N VAL A 156 7.06 6.80 -10.78
CA VAL A 156 7.52 5.54 -11.37
C VAL A 156 6.37 4.52 -11.38
N ASN A 157 6.38 3.63 -12.37
CA ASN A 157 5.41 2.55 -12.51
C ASN A 157 6.14 1.22 -12.67
N PHE A 158 5.68 0.21 -11.94
CA PHE A 158 6.15 -1.16 -12.03
C PHE A 158 5.00 -2.11 -12.29
N THR A 159 5.21 -3.08 -13.17
CA THR A 159 4.37 -4.26 -13.30
C THR A 159 4.99 -5.39 -12.48
N THR A 160 4.26 -5.87 -11.47
CA THR A 160 4.71 -6.93 -10.56
C THR A 160 3.57 -7.88 -10.17
N ILE A 161 3.76 -8.67 -9.11
CA ILE A 161 2.74 -9.49 -8.45
C ILE A 161 2.56 -9.06 -6.99
N TYR A 162 1.40 -9.33 -6.39
CA TYR A 162 1.19 -9.17 -4.96
C TYR A 162 2.11 -10.14 -4.18
N PRO A 163 2.90 -9.66 -3.21
CA PRO A 163 3.87 -10.50 -2.51
C PRO A 163 3.21 -11.51 -1.58
N GLY A 164 3.91 -12.62 -1.34
CA GLY A 164 3.54 -13.61 -0.34
C GLY A 164 3.89 -13.18 1.09
N TRP A 165 3.50 -14.01 2.04
CA TRP A 165 3.89 -13.88 3.45
C TRP A 165 5.10 -14.76 3.74
N TYR A 166 5.96 -14.34 4.67
CA TYR A 166 7.00 -15.17 5.27
C TYR A 166 7.14 -14.86 6.76
N SER A 167 7.69 -15.83 7.50
CA SER A 167 7.71 -15.80 8.97
C SER A 167 8.30 -14.51 9.54
N GLY A 168 7.61 -13.92 10.52
CA GLY A 168 8.08 -12.74 11.25
C GLY A 168 7.84 -11.39 10.58
N ARG A 169 7.17 -11.33 9.42
CA ARG A 169 6.89 -10.08 8.71
C ARG A 169 5.45 -10.02 8.18
N ALA A 170 4.88 -8.82 8.10
CA ALA A 170 3.65 -8.60 7.33
C ALA A 170 3.94 -8.77 5.84
N VAL A 171 2.91 -8.87 4.99
CA VAL A 171 3.10 -8.80 3.53
C VAL A 171 3.53 -7.38 3.16
N HIS A 172 4.64 -7.22 2.42
CA HIS A 172 5.21 -5.91 2.11
C HIS A 172 5.97 -5.88 0.79
N VAL A 173 6.14 -4.68 0.24
CA VAL A 173 7.05 -4.37 -0.85
C VAL A 173 8.10 -3.41 -0.31
N HIS A 174 9.38 -3.72 -0.54
CA HIS A 174 10.43 -2.78 -0.21
C HIS A 174 10.64 -1.77 -1.33
N PHE A 175 10.98 -0.54 -0.95
CA PHE A 175 11.49 0.46 -1.88
C PHE A 175 12.65 1.24 -1.27
N LYS A 176 13.51 1.79 -2.13
CA LYS A 176 14.60 2.70 -1.75
C LYS A 176 14.67 3.84 -2.76
N ILE A 177 14.69 5.07 -2.25
CA ILE A 177 14.78 6.26 -3.09
C ILE A 177 16.21 6.78 -3.01
N ARG A 178 16.86 6.95 -4.16
CA ARG A 178 18.20 7.48 -4.29
C ARG A 178 18.15 8.75 -5.13
N THR A 179 18.85 9.79 -4.68
CA THR A 179 19.02 11.02 -5.46
C THR A 179 20.45 11.08 -5.97
N PHE A 180 20.62 11.61 -7.18
CA PHE A 180 21.95 11.82 -7.77
C PHE A 180 22.17 13.32 -7.89
N SER A 181 23.07 13.87 -7.08
CA SER A 181 23.68 15.18 -7.34
C SER A 181 25.01 14.92 -8.01
N GLY A 182 25.26 15.53 -9.17
CA GLY A 182 26.39 15.25 -10.06
C GLY A 182 27.68 14.88 -9.31
N SER A 183 28.07 13.61 -9.45
CA SER A 183 29.29 12.95 -8.94
C SER A 183 29.25 12.18 -7.62
N GLN A 184 28.19 12.20 -6.80
CA GLN A 184 28.05 11.21 -5.71
C GLN A 184 26.61 10.78 -5.42
N LYS A 185 26.45 9.48 -5.14
CA LYS A 185 25.26 8.86 -4.56
C LYS A 185 25.16 9.36 -3.11
N THR A 186 24.28 10.32 -2.84
CA THR A 186 23.94 10.77 -1.48
C THR A 186 22.85 9.89 -0.90
#